data_AF-A0A514XK06-F1
#
_entry.id   AF-A0A514XK06-F1
#
_cell.length_a   1.000
_cell.length_b   1.000
_cell.length_c   1.000
_cell.angle_alpha   90.00
_cell.angle_beta   90.00
_cell.angle_gamma   90.00
#
_symmetry.space_group_name_H-M   'P 1'
#
loop_
_entity.id
_entity.type
_entity.pdbx_description
1 polymer ?
#
loop_
_entity_poly.entity_id
_entity_poly.type
_entity_poly.pdbx_seq_one_letter_code
_entity_poly.pdbx_strand_id
1 'polypeptide(L)'
;MRFSVLRKTPKLFLPMILGLSGLQAHAMDADPYMTQEHLLNKAVQVHVTTRGMKYFDSELAKILGNLGVNIDEGYFPALSYTFEKPINPDDFAKDNPEEVKMYKQVRELLTKWLVGFSLNDHRPTIEIGESGYIAKFSRFSLVTDQKLMEKLGKREGAILAIELEIKHLTLGTNSVKVWDINNEFLGKVGAEEVSLSAGDAKNPLKVRLPFYLRMNAYGALEFEALDVENNLDSIPVSLQYKKLLVPQFAIEINGKKFLLNNKEIDKLFTEQAPAILESVRKNLGDFARNQLPAMLNEKAKEFLKGNLDQVQNMVPPGKEPNDTRPDFKWGLRLQNIGLKESLNIELGAYAEDPVNPRSLPRPEDKSRGLVTWGLIPQTKYDIGLSLDRGLINRILQLSFERRNFEKIAMSDGSTLRMMASPLIDYVKAPVAMPIKDSETWVKLRVAVENKPDSIFLKEKIVVEFDIIAKLRQMADKTGMQLVLYSIDPDSMAMDDKYFSIAGKLLKGKVRDGIKDKLREQCAGWKSKEEAIPGAFPLPPEILGIKLDINRVLMDPKGHLVMYLNYANAGAK
;
A
#
# COMPACT_ATOMS: atom_id res chain seq x y z
N MET A 1 10.35 -11.56 -26.45
CA MET A 1 9.28 -12.50 -26.82
C MET A 1 7.98 -12.06 -26.14
N ARG A 2 6.91 -11.84 -26.92
CA ARG A 2 5.57 -11.55 -26.39
C ARG A 2 4.90 -12.87 -26.02
N PHE A 3 4.70 -13.12 -24.73
CA PHE A 3 3.88 -14.22 -24.24
C PHE A 3 2.51 -13.69 -23.84
N SER A 4 1.50 -13.98 -24.65
CA SER A 4 0.09 -13.80 -24.31
C SER A 4 -0.52 -15.15 -23.93
N VAL A 5 -0.65 -15.42 -22.63
CA VAL A 5 -1.57 -16.43 -22.12
C VAL A 5 -2.17 -15.90 -20.81
N LEU A 6 -3.47 -15.63 -20.84
CA LEU A 6 -4.28 -15.29 -19.67
C LEU A 6 -4.19 -16.40 -18.62
N ARG A 7 -3.63 -16.11 -17.43
CA ARG A 7 -3.98 -16.82 -16.18
C ARG A 7 -3.90 -15.87 -14.99
N LYS A 8 -4.93 -15.95 -14.15
CA LYS A 8 -5.07 -15.26 -12.86
C LYS A 8 -3.96 -15.73 -11.92
N THR A 9 -3.02 -14.85 -11.59
CA THR A 9 -2.02 -15.03 -10.53
C THR A 9 -2.37 -14.17 -9.31
N PRO A 10 -2.03 -14.61 -8.08
CA PRO A 10 -2.38 -13.92 -6.85
C PRO A 10 -1.62 -12.58 -6.69
N LYS A 11 -2.34 -11.61 -6.15
CA LYS A 11 -2.05 -10.16 -6.11
C LYS A 11 -1.10 -9.81 -4.94
N LEU A 12 0.22 -9.93 -5.13
CA LEU A 12 1.15 -9.93 -4.00
C LEU A 12 2.03 -8.68 -3.77
N PHE A 13 2.02 -7.67 -4.65
CA PHE A 13 2.91 -6.50 -4.48
C PHE A 13 2.21 -5.14 -4.31
N LEU A 14 0.93 -5.03 -4.70
CA LEU A 14 0.13 -3.79 -4.53
C LEU A 14 -0.43 -3.53 -3.13
N PRO A 15 -0.78 -4.52 -2.29
CA PRO A 15 -1.38 -4.24 -0.99
C PRO A 15 -0.35 -3.76 0.05
N MET A 16 0.92 -3.51 -0.33
CA MET A 16 1.95 -2.96 0.55
C MET A 16 2.11 -1.43 0.41
N ILE A 17 1.64 -0.84 -0.70
CA ILE A 17 1.78 0.60 -0.97
C ILE A 17 0.43 1.35 -0.93
N LEU A 18 -0.71 0.65 -1.02
CA LEU A 18 -2.04 1.24 -1.25
C LEU A 18 -3.14 0.88 -0.24
N GLY A 19 -2.78 0.30 0.89
CA GLY A 19 -3.77 -0.18 1.84
C GLY A 19 -4.32 0.94 2.70
N LEU A 20 -5.35 1.59 2.23
CA LEU A 20 -6.42 2.10 3.08
C LEU A 20 -7.56 1.11 2.90
N SER A 21 -7.60 0.01 3.65
CA SER A 21 -8.66 -1.00 3.53
C SER A 21 -9.91 -0.59 4.30
N GLY A 22 -10.50 0.51 3.85
CA GLY A 22 -11.95 0.77 3.87
C GLY A 22 -12.44 1.28 2.50
N LEU A 23 -11.56 1.25 1.50
CA LEU A 23 -11.62 2.06 0.31
C LEU A 23 -11.39 1.17 -0.91
N GLN A 24 -12.47 0.74 -1.56
CA GLN A 24 -12.39 -0.04 -2.81
C GLN A 24 -11.79 0.85 -3.91
N ALA A 25 -10.49 0.68 -4.18
CA ALA A 25 -9.84 1.25 -5.36
C ALA A 25 -10.33 0.51 -6.61
N HIS A 26 -11.44 0.98 -7.16
CA HIS A 26 -11.79 0.72 -8.54
C HIS A 26 -11.12 1.79 -9.41
N ALA A 27 -10.28 1.36 -10.36
CA ALA A 27 -9.94 2.21 -11.49
C ALA A 27 -11.27 2.52 -12.20
N MET A 28 -11.79 3.73 -12.01
CA MET A 28 -12.98 4.19 -12.70
C MET A 28 -12.58 5.05 -13.90
N ASP A 29 -13.27 4.81 -15.01
CA ASP A 29 -13.47 5.79 -16.06
C ASP A 29 -13.97 7.10 -15.44
N ALA A 30 -13.50 8.23 -15.97
CA ALA A 30 -13.83 9.58 -15.50
C ALA A 30 -15.34 9.73 -15.22
N ASP A 31 -15.71 10.00 -13.97
CA ASP A 31 -17.09 10.32 -13.60
C ASP A 31 -17.50 11.59 -14.37
N PRO A 32 -18.48 11.53 -15.28
CA PRO A 32 -18.82 12.65 -16.18
C PRO A 32 -19.30 13.91 -15.44
N TYR A 33 -19.52 13.82 -14.12
CA TYR A 33 -19.91 14.93 -13.25
C TYR A 33 -18.75 15.63 -12.54
N MET A 34 -17.51 15.13 -12.63
CA MET A 34 -16.31 15.74 -12.05
C MET A 34 -15.57 16.57 -13.10
N THR A 35 -16.07 17.78 -13.39
CA THR A 35 -15.48 18.66 -14.40
C THR A 35 -14.35 19.56 -13.87
N GLN A 36 -14.30 19.81 -12.55
CA GLN A 36 -13.26 20.60 -11.88
C GLN A 36 -13.01 20.08 -10.46
N GLU A 37 -11.75 19.74 -10.15
CA GLU A 37 -11.29 19.31 -8.82
C GLU A 37 -10.55 20.45 -8.12
N HIS A 38 -11.04 20.86 -6.95
CA HIS A 38 -10.41 21.87 -6.12
C HIS A 38 -9.50 21.23 -5.07
N LEU A 39 -8.32 20.82 -5.51
CA LEU A 39 -7.35 20.12 -4.67
C LEU A 39 -6.85 21.00 -3.51
N LEU A 40 -7.05 20.50 -2.29
CA LEU A 40 -6.43 20.97 -1.06
C LEU A 40 -5.09 20.26 -0.88
N ASN A 41 -3.99 20.98 -1.10
CA ASN A 41 -2.64 20.43 -0.94
C ASN A 41 -2.34 20.07 0.52
N LYS A 42 -1.65 18.94 0.72
CA LYS A 42 -1.24 18.40 2.03
C LYS A 42 -2.38 18.27 3.05
N ALA A 43 -3.59 18.04 2.56
CA ALA A 43 -4.79 17.94 3.37
C ALA A 43 -4.80 16.69 4.26
N VAL A 44 -4.14 15.61 3.81
CA VAL A 44 -3.91 14.42 4.62
C VAL A 44 -2.43 14.07 4.60
N GLN A 45 -1.84 13.82 5.77
CA GLN A 45 -0.44 13.43 5.88
C GLN A 45 -0.31 12.18 6.75
N VAL A 46 0.46 11.21 6.28
CA VAL A 46 0.78 9.98 7.01
C VAL A 46 2.27 10.00 7.35
N HIS A 47 2.58 9.82 8.62
CA HIS A 47 3.92 9.81 9.17
C HIS A 47 4.18 8.47 9.84
N VAL A 48 4.93 7.58 9.18
CA VAL A 48 5.32 6.30 9.76
C VAL A 48 6.64 6.51 10.51
N THR A 49 6.61 6.33 11.83
CA THR A 49 7.77 6.54 12.69
C THR A 49 8.81 5.44 12.47
N THR A 50 10.04 5.62 12.98
CA THR A 50 11.04 4.54 12.99
C THR A 50 10.53 3.27 13.70
N ARG A 51 9.71 3.45 14.75
CA ARG A 51 9.05 2.32 15.43
C ARG A 51 8.02 1.66 14.51
N GLY A 52 7.19 2.44 13.83
CA GLY A 52 6.22 1.92 12.86
C GLY A 52 6.85 1.23 11.65
N MET A 53 8.00 1.70 11.17
CA MET A 53 8.73 1.04 10.08
C MET A 53 9.31 -0.31 10.52
N LYS A 54 9.79 -0.43 11.77
CA LYS A 54 10.30 -1.69 12.33
C LYS A 54 9.26 -2.80 12.43
N TYR A 55 7.98 -2.46 12.49
CA TYR A 55 6.91 -3.47 12.52
C TYR A 55 6.97 -4.40 11.29
N PHE A 56 7.22 -3.83 10.11
CA PHE A 56 7.34 -4.60 8.86
C PHE A 56 8.65 -5.37 8.73
N ASP A 57 9.63 -5.12 9.61
CA ASP A 57 10.86 -5.90 9.67
C ASP A 57 10.59 -7.30 10.25
N SER A 58 9.70 -7.40 11.25
CA SER A 58 9.42 -8.69 11.91
C SER A 58 8.08 -9.33 11.51
N GLU A 59 7.11 -8.55 11.04
CA GLU A 59 5.72 -9.02 10.89
C GLU A 59 5.28 -9.25 9.44
N LEU A 60 6.09 -8.92 8.42
CA LEU A 60 5.69 -9.01 7.01
C LEU A 60 5.17 -10.41 6.62
N ALA A 61 5.85 -11.47 7.05
CA ALA A 61 5.41 -12.84 6.79
C ALA A 61 4.00 -13.13 7.37
N LYS A 62 3.74 -12.67 8.59
CA LYS A 62 2.42 -12.86 9.24
C LYS A 62 1.35 -12.04 8.55
N ILE A 63 1.65 -10.81 8.13
CA ILE A 63 0.74 -9.95 7.37
C ILE A 63 0.33 -10.65 6.06
N LEU A 64 1.29 -11.19 5.30
CA LEU A 64 1.00 -11.92 4.07
C LEU A 64 0.25 -13.24 4.31
N GLY A 65 0.59 -13.95 5.39
CA GLY A 65 -0.16 -15.14 5.83
C GLY A 65 -1.63 -14.84 6.13
N ASN A 66 -1.92 -13.73 6.84
CA ASN A 66 -3.29 -13.28 7.10
C ASN A 66 -4.06 -12.91 5.82
N LEU A 67 -3.35 -12.53 4.75
CA LEU A 67 -3.92 -12.29 3.42
C LEU A 67 -4.06 -13.57 2.58
N GLY A 68 -3.82 -14.75 3.18
CA GLY A 68 -3.95 -16.05 2.54
C GLY A 68 -2.76 -16.43 1.65
N VAL A 69 -1.62 -15.78 1.82
CA VAL A 69 -0.40 -16.09 1.06
C VAL A 69 0.50 -17.00 1.88
N ASN A 70 0.71 -18.21 1.37
CA ASN A 70 1.80 -19.07 1.81
C ASN A 70 3.02 -18.85 0.90
N ILE A 71 4.16 -18.51 1.50
CA ILE A 71 5.45 -18.32 0.81
C ILE A 71 6.42 -19.47 1.10
N ASP A 72 6.09 -20.35 2.06
CA ASP A 72 6.97 -21.43 2.49
C ASP A 72 6.95 -22.59 1.50
N GLU A 73 5.94 -22.67 0.65
CA GLU A 73 5.83 -23.68 -0.39
C GLU A 73 5.15 -23.13 -1.65
N GLY A 74 5.45 -23.75 -2.79
CA GLY A 74 4.72 -23.49 -4.01
C GLY A 74 4.87 -24.59 -5.03
N TYR A 75 3.93 -24.62 -5.97
CA TYR A 75 3.81 -25.62 -7.01
C TYR A 75 3.88 -24.98 -8.40
N PHE A 76 4.59 -25.64 -9.29
CA PHE A 76 4.69 -25.30 -10.70
C PHE A 76 4.23 -26.49 -11.55
N PRO A 77 3.30 -26.29 -12.49
CA PRO A 77 2.90 -27.35 -13.40
C PRO A 77 4.07 -27.78 -14.28
N ALA A 78 3.96 -28.98 -14.85
CA ALA A 78 4.94 -29.48 -15.81
C ALA A 78 5.12 -28.50 -16.99
N LEU A 79 6.38 -28.32 -17.38
CA LEU A 79 6.82 -27.46 -18.48
C LEU A 79 7.44 -28.33 -19.57
N SER A 80 7.08 -28.07 -20.82
CA SER A 80 7.73 -28.68 -21.98
C SER A 80 8.09 -27.59 -22.97
N TYR A 81 9.31 -27.66 -23.49
CA TYR A 81 9.85 -26.73 -24.46
C TYR A 81 10.54 -27.50 -25.58
N THR A 82 10.08 -27.28 -26.82
CA THR A 82 10.72 -27.80 -28.03
C THR A 82 11.36 -26.65 -28.77
N PHE A 83 12.62 -26.83 -29.19
CA PHE A 83 13.32 -25.81 -29.95
C PHE A 83 12.59 -25.55 -31.28
N GLU A 84 12.36 -24.28 -31.60
CA GLU A 84 11.63 -23.90 -32.83
C GLU A 84 12.38 -24.33 -34.09
N LYS A 85 13.72 -24.24 -34.07
CA LYS A 85 14.62 -24.61 -35.17
C LYS A 85 15.64 -25.65 -34.71
N PRO A 86 16.17 -26.49 -35.63
CA PRO A 86 17.29 -27.35 -35.32
C PRO A 86 18.50 -26.53 -34.82
N ILE A 87 19.22 -27.08 -33.85
CA ILE A 87 20.46 -26.50 -33.34
C ILE A 87 21.61 -26.88 -34.27
N ASN A 88 22.53 -25.94 -34.49
CA ASN A 88 23.78 -26.21 -35.18
C ASN A 88 24.89 -26.45 -34.13
N PRO A 89 25.49 -27.65 -34.06
CA PRO A 89 26.58 -27.93 -33.14
C PRO A 89 27.75 -26.94 -33.24
N ASP A 90 27.97 -26.34 -34.41
CA ASP A 90 29.03 -25.35 -34.62
C ASP A 90 28.82 -24.04 -33.87
N ASP A 91 27.58 -23.72 -33.50
CA ASP A 91 27.27 -22.53 -32.69
C ASP A 91 27.88 -22.64 -31.28
N PHE A 92 28.21 -23.87 -30.84
CA PHE A 92 28.80 -24.15 -29.52
C PHE A 92 30.32 -24.32 -29.56
N ALA A 93 30.96 -24.25 -30.73
CA ALA A 93 32.39 -24.54 -30.89
C ALA A 93 33.30 -23.56 -30.13
N LYS A 94 32.82 -22.34 -29.86
CA LYS A 94 33.55 -21.34 -29.08
C LYS A 94 33.65 -21.72 -27.60
N ASP A 95 32.56 -22.27 -27.05
CA ASP A 95 32.43 -22.54 -25.62
C ASP A 95 32.80 -24.00 -25.28
N ASN A 96 32.67 -24.92 -26.26
CA ASN A 96 32.89 -26.37 -26.09
C ASN A 96 33.61 -26.98 -27.32
N PRO A 97 34.85 -26.57 -27.62
CA PRO A 97 35.54 -26.92 -28.87
C PRO A 97 35.85 -28.42 -29.00
N GLU A 98 36.22 -29.09 -27.90
CA GLU A 98 36.56 -30.51 -27.90
C GLU A 98 35.31 -31.38 -28.09
N GLU A 99 34.20 -31.03 -27.46
CA GLU A 99 32.92 -31.73 -27.55
C GLU A 99 32.33 -31.63 -28.96
N VAL A 100 32.38 -30.45 -29.57
CA VAL A 100 31.91 -30.25 -30.96
C VAL A 100 32.78 -31.03 -31.94
N LYS A 101 34.10 -31.05 -31.74
CA LYS A 101 35.02 -31.83 -32.57
C LYS A 101 34.77 -33.33 -32.42
N MET A 102 34.62 -33.83 -31.20
CA MET A 102 34.30 -35.23 -30.91
C MET A 102 32.95 -35.61 -31.54
N TYR A 103 31.93 -34.77 -31.40
CA TYR A 103 30.62 -34.98 -32.02
C TYR A 103 30.72 -35.13 -33.54
N LYS A 104 31.47 -34.23 -34.21
CA LYS A 104 31.68 -34.32 -35.66
C LYS A 104 32.38 -35.61 -36.05
N GLN A 105 33.44 -35.99 -35.33
CA GLN A 105 34.15 -37.24 -35.57
C GLN A 105 33.24 -38.46 -35.40
N VAL A 106 32.44 -38.51 -34.32
CA VAL A 106 31.49 -39.60 -34.08
C VAL A 106 30.43 -39.65 -35.18
N ARG A 107 29.85 -38.51 -35.57
CA ARG A 107 28.88 -38.41 -36.67
C ARG A 107 29.48 -38.94 -37.97
N GLU A 108 30.68 -38.50 -38.34
CA GLU A 108 31.38 -38.95 -39.53
C GLU A 108 31.66 -40.46 -39.53
N LEU A 109 32.14 -41.00 -38.41
CA LEU A 109 32.45 -42.43 -38.29
C LEU A 109 31.18 -43.29 -38.40
N LEU A 110 30.11 -42.90 -37.69
CA LEU A 110 28.85 -43.63 -37.74
C LEU A 110 28.24 -43.60 -39.14
N THR A 111 28.26 -42.45 -39.82
CA THR A 111 27.76 -42.35 -41.21
C THR A 111 28.61 -43.14 -42.20
N LYS A 112 29.93 -43.24 -42.01
CA LYS A 112 30.83 -44.05 -42.86
C LYS A 112 30.67 -45.55 -42.62
N TRP A 113 30.47 -45.97 -41.37
CA TRP A 113 30.52 -47.38 -40.99
C TRP A 113 29.15 -48.07 -41.04
N LEU A 114 28.06 -47.33 -40.86
CA LEU A 114 26.70 -47.87 -40.80
C LEU A 114 25.90 -47.43 -42.03
N VAL A 115 25.79 -48.33 -43.03
CA VAL A 115 24.99 -48.09 -44.24
C VAL A 115 23.53 -47.85 -43.85
N GLY A 116 22.99 -46.69 -44.20
CA GLY A 116 21.62 -46.27 -43.86
C GLY A 116 21.49 -45.51 -42.54
N PHE A 117 22.57 -45.31 -41.78
CA PHE A 117 22.57 -44.44 -40.61
C PHE A 117 22.64 -42.97 -41.02
N SER A 118 21.67 -42.16 -40.60
CA SER A 118 21.69 -40.72 -40.75
C SER A 118 21.39 -40.06 -39.41
N LEU A 119 22.26 -39.12 -39.02
CA LEU A 119 22.04 -38.23 -37.89
C LEU A 119 21.55 -36.90 -38.45
N ASN A 120 20.28 -36.60 -38.22
CA ASN A 120 19.65 -35.36 -38.63
C ASN A 120 20.11 -34.21 -37.74
N ASP A 121 19.92 -32.97 -38.21
CA ASP A 121 20.19 -31.80 -37.38
C ASP A 121 19.30 -31.83 -36.14
N HIS A 122 19.92 -31.61 -34.99
CA HIS A 122 19.30 -31.87 -33.69
C HIS A 122 18.17 -30.90 -33.42
N ARG A 123 17.01 -31.40 -32.96
CA ARG A 123 15.92 -30.54 -32.49
C ARG A 123 15.48 -30.99 -31.11
N PRO A 124 16.13 -30.46 -30.05
CA PRO A 124 15.87 -30.89 -28.69
C PRO A 124 14.48 -30.49 -28.20
N THR A 125 13.90 -31.35 -27.39
CA THR A 125 12.77 -31.06 -26.51
C THR A 125 13.19 -31.32 -25.07
N ILE A 126 12.89 -30.37 -24.20
CA ILE A 126 13.14 -30.42 -22.76
C ILE A 126 11.79 -30.49 -22.05
N GLU A 127 11.61 -31.44 -21.14
CA GLU A 127 10.47 -31.56 -20.26
C GLU A 127 10.96 -31.50 -18.81
N ILE A 128 10.42 -30.56 -18.06
CA ILE A 128 10.53 -30.49 -16.61
C ILE A 128 9.14 -30.86 -16.10
N GLY A 129 9.01 -31.95 -15.38
CA GLY A 129 7.71 -32.35 -14.89
C GLY A 129 7.22 -31.47 -13.73
N GLU A 130 6.19 -31.94 -13.03
CA GLU A 130 5.62 -31.18 -11.92
C GLU A 130 6.69 -30.85 -10.89
N SER A 131 6.75 -29.57 -10.54
CA SER A 131 7.82 -29.03 -9.71
C SER A 131 7.23 -28.30 -8.51
N GLY A 132 8.02 -28.18 -7.46
CA GLY A 132 7.64 -27.41 -6.29
C GLY A 132 8.84 -26.92 -5.54
N TYR A 133 8.59 -25.99 -4.62
CA TYR A 133 9.60 -25.52 -3.70
C TYR A 133 9.12 -25.61 -2.26
N ILE A 134 10.06 -25.79 -1.35
CA ILE A 134 9.88 -25.64 0.09
C ILE A 134 10.98 -24.70 0.58
N ALA A 135 10.61 -23.61 1.24
CA ALA A 135 11.51 -22.60 1.76
C ALA A 135 11.29 -22.42 3.27
N LYS A 136 12.37 -22.40 4.04
CA LYS A 136 12.35 -22.09 5.48
C LYS A 136 13.01 -20.75 5.72
N PHE A 137 12.20 -19.71 5.87
CA PHE A 137 12.69 -18.36 6.12
C PHE A 137 13.13 -18.20 7.58
N SER A 138 14.32 -17.63 7.79
CA SER A 138 14.68 -17.02 9.08
C SER A 138 14.34 -15.54 9.11
N ARG A 139 14.23 -14.90 7.95
CA ARG A 139 13.81 -13.51 7.82
C ARG A 139 13.03 -13.31 6.54
N PHE A 140 11.92 -12.58 6.67
CA PHE A 140 11.19 -12.01 5.54
C PHE A 140 10.66 -10.66 5.99
N SER A 141 11.33 -9.61 5.55
CA SER A 141 11.16 -8.25 6.09
C SER A 141 11.05 -7.21 4.99
N LEU A 142 10.26 -6.17 5.23
CA LEU A 142 10.27 -4.95 4.44
C LEU A 142 10.96 -3.85 5.25
N VAL A 143 12.05 -3.30 4.72
CA VAL A 143 12.84 -2.27 5.37
C VAL A 143 12.93 -1.01 4.52
N THR A 144 13.10 0.15 5.15
CA THR A 144 13.44 1.40 4.46
C THR A 144 14.96 1.55 4.37
N ASP A 145 15.46 2.16 3.28
CA ASP A 145 16.90 2.37 3.10
C ASP A 145 17.23 3.82 2.71
N GLN A 146 17.39 4.67 3.75
CA GLN A 146 17.84 6.05 3.58
C GLN A 146 19.29 6.14 3.08
N LYS A 147 20.18 5.19 3.46
CA LYS A 147 21.59 5.25 3.05
C LYS A 147 21.73 5.00 1.55
N LEU A 148 20.97 4.06 1.00
CA LEU A 148 20.93 3.82 -0.44
C LEU A 148 20.29 4.99 -1.19
N MET A 149 19.26 5.65 -0.62
CA MET A 149 18.71 6.89 -1.18
C MET A 149 19.80 7.95 -1.34
N GLU A 150 20.58 8.20 -0.29
CA GLU A 150 21.69 9.15 -0.29
C GLU A 150 22.79 8.76 -1.28
N LYS A 151 23.18 7.49 -1.31
CA LYS A 151 24.19 6.94 -2.24
C LYS A 151 23.79 7.11 -3.70
N LEU A 152 22.50 6.91 -4.03
CA LEU A 152 21.97 7.06 -5.38
C LEU A 152 21.59 8.50 -5.74
N GLY A 153 21.79 9.46 -4.83
CA GLY A 153 21.46 10.87 -5.04
C GLY A 153 19.96 11.15 -5.19
N LYS A 154 19.10 10.25 -4.71
CA LYS A 154 17.63 10.39 -4.78
C LYS A 154 17.19 11.31 -3.64
N ARG A 155 16.62 12.47 -3.97
CA ARG A 155 16.19 13.51 -2.99
C ARG A 155 14.72 13.43 -2.59
N GLU A 156 13.90 12.81 -3.43
CA GLU A 156 12.45 12.64 -3.26
C GLU A 156 12.12 11.15 -3.35
N GLY A 157 10.96 10.74 -2.84
CA GLY A 157 10.55 9.34 -2.80
C GLY A 157 11.08 8.59 -1.59
N ALA A 158 11.02 7.26 -1.68
CA ALA A 158 11.48 6.33 -0.67
C ALA A 158 12.10 5.09 -1.34
N ILE A 159 13.22 4.60 -0.82
CA ILE A 159 13.69 3.24 -1.13
C ILE A 159 13.22 2.32 -0.03
N LEU A 160 12.53 1.26 -0.45
CA LEU A 160 12.19 0.12 0.38
C LEU A 160 12.97 -1.10 -0.13
N ALA A 161 13.21 -2.09 0.72
CA ALA A 161 13.82 -3.34 0.33
C ALA A 161 13.09 -4.50 0.98
N ILE A 162 12.80 -5.53 0.18
CA ILE A 162 12.42 -6.83 0.71
C ILE A 162 13.70 -7.61 0.98
N GLU A 163 13.91 -7.99 2.24
CA GLU A 163 15.03 -8.82 2.65
C GLU A 163 14.53 -10.23 3.00
N LEU A 164 15.07 -11.21 2.29
CA LEU A 164 14.83 -12.63 2.46
C LEU A 164 16.10 -13.26 3.03
N GLU A 165 15.93 -14.01 4.12
CA GLU A 165 16.94 -14.94 4.61
C GLU A 165 16.31 -16.33 4.71
N ILE A 166 16.81 -17.27 3.90
CA ILE A 166 16.28 -18.62 3.75
C ILE A 166 17.32 -19.60 4.28
N LYS A 167 17.01 -20.25 5.40
CA LYS A 167 17.89 -21.27 6.02
C LYS A 167 17.92 -22.57 5.25
N HIS A 168 16.88 -22.85 4.48
CA HIS A 168 16.79 -24.06 3.68
C HIS A 168 15.79 -23.83 2.55
N LEU A 169 16.24 -23.97 1.31
CA LEU A 169 15.43 -23.96 0.11
C LEU A 169 15.60 -25.31 -0.58
N THR A 170 14.50 -26.01 -0.83
CA THR A 170 14.48 -27.22 -1.65
C THR A 170 13.59 -26.98 -2.85
N LEU A 171 14.14 -27.13 -4.05
CA LEU A 171 13.43 -27.12 -5.31
C LEU A 171 13.38 -28.56 -5.82
N GLY A 172 12.19 -29.13 -5.96
CA GLY A 172 12.01 -30.51 -6.43
C GLY A 172 11.24 -30.55 -7.74
N THR A 173 11.57 -31.51 -8.61
CA THR A 173 10.77 -31.86 -9.78
C THR A 173 10.69 -33.38 -9.93
N ASN A 174 9.55 -33.88 -10.39
CA ASN A 174 9.37 -35.32 -10.58
C ASN A 174 10.32 -35.89 -11.66
N SER A 175 10.74 -35.08 -12.64
CA SER A 175 11.67 -35.47 -13.68
C SER A 175 12.18 -34.29 -14.50
N VAL A 176 13.40 -34.41 -15.00
CA VAL A 176 13.96 -33.59 -16.08
C VAL A 176 14.31 -34.53 -17.22
N LYS A 177 13.73 -34.35 -18.40
CA LYS A 177 13.96 -35.19 -19.58
C LYS A 177 14.32 -34.32 -20.76
N VAL A 178 15.26 -34.81 -21.56
CA VAL A 178 15.66 -34.21 -22.82
C VAL A 178 15.64 -35.31 -23.87
N TRP A 179 15.08 -35.00 -25.04
CA TRP A 179 15.12 -35.90 -26.21
C TRP A 179 15.18 -35.09 -27.48
N ASP A 180 15.47 -35.76 -28.59
CA ASP A 180 15.54 -35.12 -29.90
C ASP A 180 14.40 -35.62 -30.79
N ILE A 181 13.61 -34.70 -31.33
CA ILE A 181 12.46 -35.06 -32.19
C ILE A 181 12.88 -35.43 -33.62
N ASN A 182 14.06 -35.00 -34.08
CA ASN A 182 14.61 -35.37 -35.38
C ASN A 182 15.45 -36.65 -35.31
N ASN A 183 15.89 -37.02 -34.11
CA ASN A 183 16.77 -38.17 -33.85
C ASN A 183 16.20 -39.05 -32.72
N GLU A 184 14.97 -39.54 -32.88
CA GLU A 184 14.23 -40.29 -31.84
C GLU A 184 14.98 -41.52 -31.32
N PHE A 185 15.85 -42.12 -32.16
CA PHE A 185 16.66 -43.29 -31.80
C PHE A 185 17.66 -43.02 -30.66
N LEU A 186 18.00 -41.76 -30.39
CA LEU A 186 18.85 -41.37 -29.25
C LEU A 186 18.11 -41.55 -27.91
N GLY A 187 16.79 -41.73 -27.95
CA GLY A 187 15.96 -41.91 -26.76
C GLY A 187 15.87 -40.65 -25.90
N LYS A 188 15.44 -40.85 -24.65
CA LYS A 188 15.33 -39.79 -23.64
C LYS A 188 16.49 -39.88 -22.66
N VAL A 189 17.11 -38.74 -22.36
CA VAL A 189 18.15 -38.60 -21.34
C VAL A 189 17.69 -37.66 -20.24
N GLY A 190 18.17 -37.82 -19.01
CA GLY A 190 17.80 -36.94 -17.91
C GLY A 190 17.78 -37.64 -16.56
N ALA A 191 16.91 -37.22 -15.65
CA ALA A 191 16.82 -37.78 -14.31
C ALA A 191 15.39 -37.74 -13.75
N GLU A 192 15.06 -38.71 -12.91
CA GLU A 192 13.80 -38.79 -12.14
C GLU A 192 14.03 -38.33 -10.69
N GLU A 193 12.99 -37.73 -10.09
CA GLU A 193 12.96 -37.18 -8.73
C GLU A 193 14.18 -36.29 -8.44
N VAL A 194 14.34 -35.24 -9.26
CA VAL A 194 15.46 -34.30 -9.15
C VAL A 194 15.15 -33.28 -8.07
N SER A 195 16.08 -33.07 -7.14
CA SER A 195 16.01 -31.98 -6.17
C SER A 195 17.29 -31.17 -6.10
N LEU A 196 17.13 -29.85 -5.96
CA LEU A 196 18.17 -28.90 -5.65
C LEU A 196 17.93 -28.38 -4.25
N SER A 197 18.93 -28.48 -3.37
CA SER A 197 18.86 -27.87 -2.05
C SER A 197 19.90 -26.76 -1.91
N ALA A 198 19.50 -25.62 -1.37
CA ALA A 198 20.36 -24.46 -1.16
C ALA A 198 20.14 -23.86 0.24
N GLY A 199 21.22 -23.36 0.83
CA GLY A 199 21.20 -22.73 2.15
C GLY A 199 21.19 -23.73 3.30
N ASP A 200 21.85 -23.34 4.39
CA ASP A 200 21.81 -24.04 5.67
C ASP A 200 21.78 -23.04 6.84
N ALA A 201 21.75 -23.53 8.08
CA ALA A 201 21.71 -22.68 9.27
C ALA A 201 22.95 -21.78 9.46
N LYS A 202 24.11 -22.16 8.89
CA LYS A 202 25.37 -21.42 8.95
C LYS A 202 25.54 -20.49 7.74
N ASN A 203 25.06 -20.91 6.56
CA ASN A 203 25.17 -20.20 5.29
C ASN A 203 23.78 -20.06 4.64
N PRO A 204 22.90 -19.18 5.16
CA PRO A 204 21.57 -19.01 4.59
C PRO A 204 21.62 -18.26 3.25
N LEU A 205 20.60 -18.53 2.43
CA LEU A 205 20.32 -17.77 1.21
C LEU A 205 19.78 -16.39 1.54
N LYS A 206 20.53 -15.37 1.15
CA LYS A 206 20.22 -13.97 1.36
C LYS A 206 19.88 -13.34 0.02
N VAL A 207 18.69 -12.78 -0.07
CA VAL A 207 18.24 -12.01 -1.23
C VAL A 207 17.67 -10.71 -0.72
N ARG A 208 18.17 -9.60 -1.24
CA ARG A 208 17.72 -8.26 -0.93
C ARG A 208 17.29 -7.60 -2.22
N LEU A 209 16.00 -7.28 -2.28
CA LEU A 209 15.31 -6.72 -3.43
C LEU A 209 14.96 -5.25 -3.12
N PRO A 210 15.88 -4.30 -3.34
CA PRO A 210 15.59 -2.89 -3.19
C PRO A 210 14.72 -2.38 -4.34
N PHE A 211 13.81 -1.47 -4.02
CA PHE A 211 12.99 -0.77 -5.00
C PHE A 211 12.70 0.65 -4.53
N TYR A 212 12.64 1.55 -5.50
CA TYR A 212 12.41 2.96 -5.32
C TYR A 212 10.96 3.30 -5.67
N LEU A 213 10.32 4.04 -4.78
CA LEU A 213 8.96 4.55 -4.89
C LEU A 213 8.99 6.06 -4.92
N ARG A 214 8.32 6.66 -5.89
CA ARG A 214 8.10 8.11 -5.93
C ARG A 214 6.77 8.46 -6.57
N MET A 215 6.38 9.71 -6.42
CA MET A 215 5.33 10.29 -7.26
C MET A 215 5.94 10.73 -8.60
N ASN A 216 5.24 10.47 -9.70
CA ASN A 216 5.59 11.02 -11.02
C ASN A 216 4.93 12.39 -11.27
N ALA A 217 5.21 13.01 -12.41
CA ALA A 217 4.68 14.32 -12.77
C ALA A 217 3.14 14.39 -12.90
N TYR A 218 2.46 13.25 -13.01
CA TYR A 218 1.01 13.14 -13.16
C TYR A 218 0.29 12.82 -11.85
N GLY A 219 1.00 12.72 -10.72
CA GLY A 219 0.42 12.35 -9.42
C GLY A 219 0.24 10.85 -9.21
N ALA A 220 0.76 10.01 -10.11
CA ALA A 220 0.75 8.56 -9.98
C ALA A 220 2.02 8.04 -9.29
N LEU A 221 1.93 6.87 -8.68
CA LEU A 221 3.07 6.19 -8.08
C LEU A 221 3.93 5.55 -9.16
N GLU A 222 5.22 5.87 -9.14
CA GLU A 222 6.24 5.24 -9.94
C GLU A 222 7.06 4.29 -9.09
N PHE A 223 7.31 3.11 -9.66
CA PHE A 223 8.09 2.05 -9.07
C PHE A 223 9.31 1.76 -9.96
N GLU A 224 10.46 1.64 -9.33
CA GLU A 224 11.73 1.28 -9.97
C GLU A 224 12.42 0.21 -9.11
N ALA A 225 12.43 -1.05 -9.57
CA ALA A 225 13.28 -2.07 -8.98
C ALA A 225 14.75 -1.71 -9.20
N LEU A 226 15.52 -1.74 -8.12
CA LEU A 226 16.95 -1.45 -8.10
C LEU A 226 17.76 -2.76 -8.16
N ASP A 227 19.09 -2.63 -8.20
CA ASP A 227 19.99 -3.77 -8.29
C ASP A 227 19.80 -4.75 -7.11
N VAL A 228 19.61 -6.02 -7.44
CA VAL A 228 19.38 -7.09 -6.47
C VAL A 228 20.70 -7.51 -5.83
N GLU A 229 20.74 -7.47 -4.51
CA GLU A 229 21.87 -7.98 -3.71
C GLU A 229 21.55 -9.42 -3.31
N ASN A 230 22.45 -10.36 -3.59
CA ASN A 230 22.28 -11.75 -3.20
C ASN A 230 23.63 -12.46 -3.03
N ASN A 231 23.62 -13.64 -2.42
CA ASN A 231 24.78 -14.51 -2.25
C ASN A 231 24.65 -15.86 -2.98
N LEU A 232 23.88 -15.93 -4.07
CA LEU A 232 23.67 -17.18 -4.83
C LEU A 232 24.98 -17.77 -5.36
N ASP A 233 25.95 -16.92 -5.71
CA ASP A 233 27.24 -17.34 -6.27
C ASP A 233 28.10 -18.11 -5.24
N SER A 234 27.93 -17.83 -3.94
CA SER A 234 28.75 -18.40 -2.86
C SER A 234 28.04 -19.46 -2.02
N ILE A 235 26.75 -19.70 -2.26
CA ILE A 235 25.99 -20.69 -1.49
C ILE A 235 26.25 -22.11 -1.98
N PRO A 236 26.46 -23.06 -1.06
CA PRO A 236 26.44 -24.48 -1.40
C PRO A 236 25.07 -24.87 -1.93
N VAL A 237 25.05 -25.37 -3.16
CA VAL A 237 23.87 -25.99 -3.78
C VAL A 237 24.19 -27.48 -3.93
N SER A 238 23.28 -28.34 -3.49
CA SER A 238 23.38 -29.78 -3.72
C SER A 238 22.35 -30.23 -4.73
N LEU A 239 22.76 -31.13 -5.63
CA LEU A 239 21.90 -31.83 -6.56
C LEU A 239 21.69 -33.26 -6.07
N GLN A 240 20.45 -33.70 -6.01
CA GLN A 240 20.09 -35.09 -5.76
C GLN A 240 19.12 -35.56 -6.83
N TYR A 241 19.21 -36.82 -7.20
CA TYR A 241 18.27 -37.49 -8.10
C TYR A 241 18.14 -38.95 -7.69
N LYS A 242 17.00 -39.57 -8.00
CA LYS A 242 16.77 -40.99 -7.68
C LYS A 242 17.30 -41.93 -8.75
N LYS A 243 17.10 -41.56 -10.01
CA LYS A 243 17.45 -42.42 -11.15
C LYS A 243 17.84 -41.58 -12.35
N LEU A 244 19.01 -41.89 -12.92
CA LEU A 244 19.44 -41.34 -14.20
C LEU A 244 18.70 -42.06 -15.34
N LEU A 245 18.16 -41.29 -16.27
CA LEU A 245 17.60 -41.76 -17.53
C LEU A 245 18.69 -41.71 -18.58
N VAL A 246 19.09 -42.89 -19.05
CA VAL A 246 20.12 -43.05 -20.08
C VAL A 246 19.58 -43.95 -21.20
N PRO A 247 19.99 -43.73 -22.46
CA PRO A 247 19.56 -44.57 -23.56
C PRO A 247 20.21 -45.94 -23.46
N GLN A 248 19.51 -46.97 -23.91
CA GLN A 248 20.05 -48.33 -23.97
C GLN A 248 20.77 -48.54 -25.30
N PHE A 249 22.09 -48.63 -25.24
CA PHE A 249 22.91 -49.00 -26.39
C PHE A 249 23.40 -50.45 -26.26
N ALA A 250 23.29 -51.20 -27.35
CA ALA A 250 23.87 -52.52 -27.49
C ALA A 250 24.65 -52.59 -28.80
N ILE A 251 25.92 -52.99 -28.73
CA ILE A 251 26.72 -53.32 -29.91
C ILE A 251 26.66 -54.83 -30.07
N GLU A 252 26.19 -55.31 -31.22
CA GLU A 252 26.18 -56.73 -31.52
C GLU A 252 27.32 -57.08 -32.49
N ILE A 253 28.25 -57.94 -32.06
CA ILE A 253 29.37 -58.41 -32.87
C ILE A 253 29.27 -59.93 -32.95
N ASN A 254 29.10 -60.47 -34.17
CA ASN A 254 28.99 -61.91 -34.42
C ASN A 254 27.96 -62.61 -33.50
N GLY A 255 26.79 -62.00 -33.30
CA GLY A 255 25.72 -62.54 -32.45
C GLY A 255 25.90 -62.31 -30.94
N LYS A 256 27.01 -61.71 -30.49
CA LYS A 256 27.22 -61.35 -29.08
C LYS A 256 26.86 -59.89 -28.85
N LYS A 257 25.95 -59.65 -27.90
CA LYS A 257 25.52 -58.30 -27.48
C LYS A 257 26.41 -57.77 -26.36
N PHE A 258 26.97 -56.60 -26.57
CA PHE A 258 27.72 -55.82 -25.58
C PHE A 258 26.85 -54.65 -25.16
N LEU A 259 26.44 -54.62 -23.90
CA LEU A 259 25.60 -53.56 -23.34
C LEU A 259 26.45 -52.42 -22.80
N LEU A 260 25.92 -51.21 -22.93
CA LEU A 260 26.46 -50.01 -22.29
C LEU A 260 26.55 -50.20 -20.76
N ASN A 261 27.67 -49.79 -20.16
CA ASN A 261 27.84 -49.86 -18.71
C ASN A 261 27.19 -48.64 -18.04
N ASN A 262 25.91 -48.76 -17.71
CA ASN A 262 25.14 -47.68 -17.07
C ASN A 262 25.73 -47.22 -15.73
N LYS A 263 26.46 -48.09 -15.00
CA LYS A 263 27.09 -47.70 -13.73
C LYS A 263 28.23 -46.71 -13.93
N GLU A 264 29.00 -46.85 -15.02
CA GLU A 264 30.09 -45.91 -15.31
C GLU A 264 29.53 -44.57 -15.77
N ILE A 265 28.40 -44.55 -16.49
CA ILE A 265 27.73 -43.32 -16.90
C ILE A 265 27.19 -42.55 -15.68
N ASP A 266 26.57 -43.24 -14.73
CA ASP A 266 26.09 -42.62 -13.49
C ASP A 266 27.24 -42.01 -12.66
N LYS A 267 28.38 -42.71 -12.62
CA LYS A 267 29.62 -42.20 -12.01
C LYS A 267 30.14 -40.94 -12.73
N LEU A 268 30.24 -40.97 -14.05
CA LEU A 268 30.67 -39.80 -14.85
C LEU A 268 29.71 -38.61 -14.69
N PHE A 269 28.40 -38.86 -14.62
CA PHE A 269 27.40 -37.82 -14.36
C PHE A 269 27.60 -37.20 -12.97
N THR A 270 27.86 -38.03 -11.96
CA THR A 270 28.16 -37.58 -10.59
C THR A 270 29.44 -36.75 -10.53
N GLU A 271 30.48 -37.14 -11.27
CA GLU A 271 31.74 -36.39 -11.38
C GLU A 271 31.53 -35.02 -12.06
N GLN A 272 30.58 -34.90 -12.99
CA GLN A 272 30.24 -33.65 -13.68
C GLN A 272 29.20 -32.79 -12.95
N ALA A 273 28.52 -33.32 -11.92
CA ALA A 273 27.51 -32.59 -11.16
C ALA A 273 28.00 -31.24 -10.61
N PRO A 274 29.26 -31.08 -10.11
CA PRO A 274 29.78 -29.77 -9.70
C PRO A 274 29.79 -28.72 -10.81
N ALA A 275 30.17 -29.09 -12.05
CA ALA A 275 30.19 -28.18 -13.19
C ALA A 275 28.77 -27.78 -13.65
N ILE A 276 27.84 -28.74 -13.60
CA ILE A 276 26.41 -28.47 -13.83
C ILE A 276 25.88 -27.46 -12.79
N LEU A 277 26.18 -27.68 -11.51
CA LEU A 277 25.77 -26.81 -10.41
C LEU A 277 26.39 -25.41 -10.51
N GLU A 278 27.63 -25.29 -10.96
CA GLU A 278 28.25 -23.99 -11.26
C GLU A 278 27.50 -23.23 -12.36
N SER A 279 27.17 -23.92 -13.45
CA SER A 279 26.38 -23.35 -14.55
C SER A 279 24.98 -22.91 -14.11
N VAL A 280 24.31 -23.74 -13.29
CA VAL A 280 23.00 -23.40 -12.69
C VAL A 280 23.11 -22.18 -11.79
N ARG A 281 24.12 -22.11 -10.90
CA ARG A 281 24.35 -20.96 -10.02
C ARG A 281 24.57 -19.67 -10.82
N LYS A 282 25.43 -19.72 -11.84
CA LYS A 282 25.70 -18.58 -12.71
C LYS A 282 24.42 -18.08 -13.41
N ASN A 283 23.64 -18.98 -13.99
CA ASN A 283 22.38 -18.63 -14.66
C ASN A 283 21.34 -18.05 -13.70
N LEU A 284 21.23 -18.61 -12.48
CA LEU A 284 20.34 -18.06 -11.44
C LEU A 284 20.81 -16.68 -10.97
N GLY A 285 22.12 -16.49 -10.80
CA GLY A 285 22.71 -15.19 -10.47
C GLY A 285 22.44 -14.15 -11.55
N ASP A 286 22.61 -14.52 -12.82
CA ASP A 286 22.36 -13.63 -13.97
C ASP A 286 20.86 -13.33 -14.15
N PHE A 287 19.99 -14.31 -13.91
CA PHE A 287 18.54 -14.08 -13.83
C PHE A 287 18.19 -13.08 -12.72
N ALA A 288 18.69 -13.31 -11.51
CA ALA A 288 18.41 -12.46 -10.35
C ALA A 288 18.92 -11.03 -10.53
N ARG A 289 20.10 -10.85 -11.14
CA ARG A 289 20.70 -9.53 -11.38
C ARG A 289 20.04 -8.76 -12.52
N ASN A 290 19.74 -9.42 -13.64
CA ASN A 290 19.36 -8.72 -14.87
C ASN A 290 17.88 -8.88 -15.23
N GLN A 291 17.34 -10.09 -15.10
CA GLN A 291 16.01 -10.41 -15.60
C GLN A 291 14.92 -10.11 -14.56
N LEU A 292 15.16 -10.45 -13.30
CA LEU A 292 14.20 -10.25 -12.22
C LEU A 292 13.82 -8.76 -12.04
N PRO A 293 14.76 -7.79 -11.98
CA PRO A 293 14.39 -6.37 -11.87
C PRO A 293 13.57 -5.89 -13.07
N ALA A 294 13.93 -6.32 -14.29
CA ALA A 294 13.20 -5.98 -15.50
C ALA A 294 11.76 -6.51 -15.45
N MET A 295 11.57 -7.76 -15.04
CA MET A 295 10.24 -8.36 -14.85
C MET A 295 9.43 -7.67 -13.77
N LEU A 296 10.04 -7.34 -12.62
CA LEU A 296 9.37 -6.61 -11.54
C LEU A 296 8.92 -5.23 -12.01
N ASN A 297 9.77 -4.51 -12.76
CA ASN A 297 9.42 -3.22 -13.35
C ASN A 297 8.29 -3.32 -14.38
N GLU A 298 8.30 -4.34 -15.24
CA GLU A 298 7.22 -4.58 -16.20
C GLU A 298 5.90 -4.87 -15.49
N LYS A 299 5.91 -5.77 -14.50
CA LYS A 299 4.72 -6.08 -13.70
C LYS A 299 4.24 -4.86 -12.91
N ALA A 300 5.14 -4.14 -12.27
CA ALA A 300 4.78 -2.91 -11.56
C ALA A 300 4.15 -1.88 -12.52
N LYS A 301 4.68 -1.71 -13.74
CA LYS A 301 4.05 -0.86 -14.76
C LYS A 301 2.67 -1.36 -15.18
N GLU A 302 2.44 -2.66 -15.26
CA GLU A 302 1.10 -3.20 -15.55
C GLU A 302 0.11 -2.89 -14.41
N PHE A 303 0.54 -3.02 -13.15
CA PHE A 303 -0.34 -2.88 -11.98
C PHE A 303 -0.51 -1.43 -11.48
N LEU A 304 0.50 -0.58 -11.66
CA LEU A 304 0.52 0.82 -11.22
C LEU A 304 0.13 1.80 -12.34
N LYS A 305 -0.42 1.29 -13.45
CA LYS A 305 -1.00 2.13 -14.50
C LYS A 305 -2.28 2.80 -14.00
N GLY A 306 -2.19 4.10 -13.74
CA GLY A 306 -3.32 4.95 -13.36
C GLY A 306 -2.94 5.96 -12.28
N ASN A 307 -3.76 7.00 -12.12
CA ASN A 307 -3.64 7.85 -10.95
C ASN A 307 -4.08 7.08 -9.71
N LEU A 308 -3.37 7.27 -8.60
CA LEU A 308 -3.84 6.87 -7.29
C LEU A 308 -4.84 7.90 -6.78
N ASP A 309 -5.93 8.05 -7.53
CA ASP A 309 -7.06 8.87 -7.16
C ASP A 309 -8.15 7.93 -6.67
N GLN A 310 -8.59 8.17 -5.45
CA GLN A 310 -9.67 7.41 -4.88
C GLN A 310 -10.84 8.35 -4.66
N VAL A 311 -11.94 8.10 -5.36
CA VAL A 311 -13.15 8.92 -5.26
C VAL A 311 -14.22 8.14 -4.51
N GLN A 312 -14.84 8.77 -3.53
CA GLN A 312 -15.96 8.20 -2.80
C GLN A 312 -17.12 9.17 -2.71
N ASN A 313 -18.31 8.58 -2.59
CA ASN A 313 -19.50 9.32 -2.22
C ASN A 313 -19.50 9.50 -0.70
N MET A 314 -19.83 10.69 -0.24
CA MET A 314 -19.97 11.03 1.17
C MET A 314 -21.28 11.75 1.40
N VAL A 315 -22.08 11.23 2.32
CA VAL A 315 -23.34 11.85 2.73
C VAL A 315 -23.04 13.25 3.30
N PRO A 316 -23.61 14.32 2.73
CA PRO A 316 -23.43 15.68 3.24
C PRO A 316 -23.85 15.78 4.71
N PRO A 317 -23.02 16.35 5.59
CA PRO A 317 -23.45 16.67 6.95
C PRO A 317 -24.74 17.50 6.97
N GLY A 318 -25.66 17.17 7.89
CA GLY A 318 -26.96 17.81 8.03
C GLY A 318 -28.00 17.43 6.97
N LYS A 319 -27.72 16.48 6.07
CA LYS A 319 -28.69 16.00 5.08
C LYS A 319 -29.86 15.29 5.79
N GLU A 320 -31.09 15.73 5.50
CA GLU A 320 -32.30 15.10 6.03
C GLU A 320 -32.55 13.72 5.36
N PRO A 321 -33.19 12.75 6.05
CA PRO A 321 -33.40 11.41 5.50
C PRO A 321 -34.21 11.35 4.18
N ASN A 322 -35.03 12.36 3.91
CA ASN A 322 -35.87 12.49 2.71
C ASN A 322 -35.22 13.34 1.60
N ASP A 323 -33.98 13.82 1.80
CA ASP A 323 -33.27 14.61 0.79
C ASP A 323 -32.70 13.71 -0.33
N THR A 324 -33.17 13.93 -1.56
CA THR A 324 -32.81 13.14 -2.74
C THR A 324 -31.58 13.65 -3.48
N ARG A 325 -30.96 14.76 -3.05
CA ARG A 325 -29.77 15.33 -3.71
C ARG A 325 -28.60 14.35 -3.64
N PRO A 326 -27.75 14.27 -4.69
CA PRO A 326 -26.63 13.34 -4.74
C PRO A 326 -25.63 13.62 -3.61
N ASP A 327 -24.90 12.60 -3.18
CA ASP A 327 -23.86 12.77 -2.16
C ASP A 327 -22.67 13.59 -2.67
N PHE A 328 -21.85 14.10 -1.75
CA PHE A 328 -20.60 14.77 -2.13
C PHE A 328 -19.62 13.77 -2.71
N LYS A 329 -18.76 14.25 -3.61
CA LYS A 329 -17.63 13.50 -4.14
C LYS A 329 -16.40 13.98 -3.40
N TRP A 330 -15.70 13.09 -2.72
CA TRP A 330 -14.41 13.43 -2.14
C TRP A 330 -13.37 12.44 -2.57
N GLY A 331 -12.11 12.88 -2.60
CA GLY A 331 -11.03 12.00 -2.94
C GLY A 331 -9.68 12.46 -2.44
N LEU A 332 -8.74 11.52 -2.51
CA LEU A 332 -7.35 11.70 -2.12
C LEU A 332 -6.47 11.51 -3.35
N ARG A 333 -5.43 12.33 -3.46
CA ARG A 333 -4.41 12.28 -4.50
C ARG A 333 -3.03 12.29 -3.87
N LEU A 334 -2.17 11.36 -4.27
CA LEU A 334 -0.77 11.37 -3.84
C LEU A 334 -0.07 12.66 -4.30
N GLN A 335 0.63 13.32 -3.38
CA GLN A 335 1.39 14.55 -3.66
C GLN A 335 2.88 14.39 -3.41
N ASN A 336 3.26 13.58 -2.42
CA ASN A 336 4.65 13.36 -2.11
C ASN A 336 4.85 12.07 -1.32
N ILE A 337 6.01 11.45 -1.54
CA ILE A 337 6.55 10.42 -0.68
C ILE A 337 7.95 10.88 -0.30
N GLY A 338 8.26 10.90 0.99
CA GLY A 338 9.55 11.33 1.49
C GLY A 338 10.08 10.40 2.57
N LEU A 339 11.29 9.88 2.35
CA LEU A 339 12.02 9.09 3.32
C LEU A 339 13.20 9.87 3.91
N LYS A 340 13.19 10.02 5.23
CA LYS A 340 14.34 10.42 6.07
C LYS A 340 14.40 9.47 7.27
N GLU A 341 14.40 9.99 8.50
CA GLU A 341 14.25 9.19 9.72
C GLU A 341 12.86 8.51 9.85
N SER A 342 11.89 9.00 9.06
CA SER A 342 10.51 8.53 8.98
C SER A 342 10.08 8.48 7.51
N LEU A 343 9.11 7.61 7.23
CA LEU A 343 8.42 7.60 5.94
C LEU A 343 7.21 8.52 6.03
N ASN A 344 7.20 9.54 5.17
CA ASN A 344 6.15 10.55 5.10
C ASN A 344 5.42 10.41 3.76
N ILE A 345 4.10 10.31 3.81
CA ILE A 345 3.24 10.28 2.63
C ILE A 345 2.31 11.49 2.73
N GLU A 346 2.42 12.41 1.78
CA GLU A 346 1.57 13.59 1.70
C GLU A 346 0.51 13.37 0.63
N LEU A 347 -0.74 13.56 1.00
CA LEU A 347 -1.91 13.44 0.14
C LEU A 347 -2.61 14.79 0.05
N GLY A 348 -2.92 15.20 -1.17
CA GLY A 348 -3.92 16.22 -1.41
C GLY A 348 -5.30 15.60 -1.25
N ALA A 349 -6.29 16.41 -0.88
CA ALA A 349 -7.68 15.98 -0.82
C ALA A 349 -8.58 16.98 -1.53
N TYR A 350 -9.69 16.52 -2.09
CA TYR A 350 -10.74 17.41 -2.58
C TYR A 350 -12.09 16.91 -2.08
N ALA A 351 -13.03 17.84 -1.95
CA ALA A 351 -14.43 17.56 -1.68
C ALA A 351 -15.24 18.50 -2.56
N GLU A 352 -16.08 17.91 -3.40
CA GLU A 352 -16.88 18.57 -4.42
C GLU A 352 -18.36 18.24 -4.26
N ASP A 353 -19.16 19.23 -4.60
CA ASP A 353 -20.61 19.11 -4.67
C ASP A 353 -21.03 18.97 -6.15
N PRO A 354 -21.59 17.82 -6.56
CA PRO A 354 -22.12 17.65 -7.92
C PRO A 354 -23.21 18.67 -8.30
N VAL A 355 -23.91 19.25 -7.32
CA VAL A 355 -24.95 20.27 -7.50
C VAL A 355 -24.34 21.68 -7.61
N ASN A 356 -23.18 21.92 -6.98
CA ASN A 356 -22.51 23.22 -6.95
C ASN A 356 -21.02 23.10 -7.37
N PRO A 357 -20.71 22.67 -8.61
CA PRO A 357 -19.35 22.32 -9.04
C PRO A 357 -18.39 23.52 -9.14
N ARG A 358 -18.90 24.76 -9.05
CA ARG A 358 -18.09 25.99 -9.09
C ARG A 358 -17.79 26.58 -7.72
N SER A 359 -18.26 25.94 -6.65
CA SER A 359 -17.94 26.37 -5.29
C SER A 359 -16.44 26.22 -5.04
N LEU A 360 -15.76 27.29 -4.65
CA LEU A 360 -14.32 27.25 -4.38
C LEU A 360 -14.04 27.07 -2.88
N PRO A 361 -12.99 26.30 -2.50
CA PRO A 361 -12.54 26.24 -1.12
C PRO A 361 -11.96 27.58 -0.68
N ARG A 362 -12.27 27.99 0.55
CA ARG A 362 -11.78 29.24 1.13
C ARG A 362 -10.35 29.06 1.68
N PRO A 363 -9.35 29.85 1.22
CA PRO A 363 -7.97 29.71 1.68
C PRO A 363 -7.78 29.95 3.19
N GLU A 364 -8.54 30.87 3.78
CA GLU A 364 -8.49 31.25 5.19
C GLU A 364 -8.95 30.14 6.16
N ASP A 365 -9.70 29.17 5.65
CA ASP A 365 -10.26 28.06 6.43
C ASP A 365 -9.30 26.88 6.58
N LYS A 366 -8.13 26.93 5.91
CA LYS A 366 -7.06 25.91 5.96
C LYS A 366 -6.19 26.04 7.21
N SER A 367 -5.38 25.04 7.53
CA SER A 367 -4.39 25.14 8.61
C SER A 367 -3.35 26.25 8.34
N ARG A 368 -2.84 26.87 9.41
CA ARG A 368 -1.93 28.03 9.39
C ARG A 368 -0.45 27.67 9.15
N GLY A 369 -0.17 26.48 8.62
CA GLY A 369 1.19 25.98 8.41
C GLY A 369 1.27 24.45 8.37
N LEU A 370 2.50 23.92 8.46
CA LEU A 370 2.76 22.49 8.50
C LEU A 370 2.32 21.87 9.84
N VAL A 371 1.99 20.58 9.79
CA VAL A 371 1.61 19.78 10.96
C VAL A 371 2.75 19.67 11.96
N THR A 372 2.41 19.69 13.24
CA THR A 372 3.36 19.46 14.34
C THR A 372 3.29 18.02 14.85
N TRP A 373 4.16 17.14 14.35
CA TRP A 373 4.24 15.73 14.80
C TRP A 373 4.82 15.54 16.21
N GLY A 374 5.59 16.52 16.70
CA GLY A 374 6.31 16.46 17.97
C GLY A 374 5.46 16.67 19.22
N LEU A 375 4.13 16.66 19.12
CA LEU A 375 3.26 16.77 20.31
C LEU A 375 3.31 15.50 21.18
N ILE A 376 3.72 14.39 20.58
CA ILE A 376 4.01 13.12 21.24
C ILE A 376 5.36 12.62 20.73
N PRO A 377 6.24 12.06 21.58
CA PRO A 377 7.47 11.42 21.12
C PRO A 377 7.20 10.29 20.12
N GLN A 378 7.95 10.23 19.02
CA GLN A 378 7.81 9.20 17.97
C GLN A 378 7.99 7.76 18.49
N THR A 379 8.61 7.56 19.65
CA THR A 379 8.74 6.25 20.29
C THR A 379 7.41 5.72 20.84
N LYS A 380 6.39 6.57 20.99
CA LYS A 380 5.10 6.21 21.58
C LYS A 380 4.04 5.80 20.58
N TYR A 381 4.27 5.95 19.27
CA TYR A 381 3.29 5.61 18.25
C TYR A 381 3.96 5.07 16.98
N ASP A 382 3.21 4.31 16.19
CA ASP A 382 3.70 3.69 14.95
C ASP A 382 3.40 4.58 13.73
N ILE A 383 2.18 5.14 13.68
CA ILE A 383 1.72 6.01 12.59
C ILE A 383 1.12 7.29 13.17
N GLY A 384 1.53 8.43 12.64
CA GLY A 384 0.81 9.70 12.77
C GLY A 384 -0.04 9.94 11.54
N LEU A 385 -1.34 10.17 11.71
CA LEU A 385 -2.25 10.59 10.65
C LEU A 385 -2.72 12.01 10.94
N SER A 386 -2.53 12.91 9.99
CA SER A 386 -2.93 14.31 10.12
C SER A 386 -3.95 14.67 9.06
N LEU A 387 -4.96 15.43 9.48
CA LEU A 387 -6.01 15.98 8.64
C LEU A 387 -6.03 17.51 8.80
N ASP A 388 -5.91 18.23 7.69
CA ASP A 388 -6.03 19.68 7.64
C ASP A 388 -7.49 20.09 7.91
N ARG A 389 -7.71 21.04 8.82
CA ARG A 389 -9.06 21.57 9.09
C ARG A 389 -9.75 22.13 7.85
N GLY A 390 -8.99 22.57 6.85
CA GLY A 390 -9.50 23.04 5.57
C GLY A 390 -10.31 21.98 4.83
N LEU A 391 -9.99 20.68 4.96
CA LEU A 391 -10.81 19.63 4.38
C LEU A 391 -12.16 19.52 5.12
N ILE A 392 -12.15 19.55 6.45
CA ILE A 392 -13.38 19.51 7.25
C ILE A 392 -14.24 20.75 6.97
N ASN A 393 -13.63 21.93 6.98
CA ASN A 393 -14.30 23.20 6.73
C ASN A 393 -14.85 23.28 5.30
N ARG A 394 -14.16 22.70 4.31
CA ARG A 394 -14.69 22.58 2.95
C ARG A 394 -15.98 21.74 2.91
N ILE A 395 -16.02 20.62 3.64
CA ILE A 395 -17.23 19.78 3.71
C ILE A 395 -18.38 20.55 4.36
N LEU A 396 -18.11 21.26 5.46
CA LEU A 396 -19.11 22.10 6.14
C LEU A 396 -19.60 23.25 5.24
N GLN A 397 -18.69 23.89 4.50
CA GLN A 397 -19.01 24.93 3.52
C GLN A 397 -20.00 24.41 2.47
N LEU A 398 -19.72 23.27 1.85
CA LEU A 398 -20.60 22.68 0.84
C LEU A 398 -21.97 22.31 1.42
N SER A 399 -22.01 21.75 2.63
CA SER A 399 -23.28 21.46 3.32
C SER A 399 -24.09 22.74 3.61
N PHE A 400 -23.41 23.82 4.01
CA PHE A 400 -24.05 25.11 4.23
C PHE A 400 -24.60 25.72 2.93
N GLU A 401 -23.85 25.65 1.82
CA GLU A 401 -24.29 26.09 0.50
C GLU A 401 -25.51 25.30 0.00
N ARG A 402 -25.61 24.03 0.39
CA ARG A 402 -26.80 23.19 0.23
C ARG A 402 -27.93 23.48 1.22
N ARG A 403 -27.80 24.46 2.12
CA ARG A 403 -28.81 24.81 3.13
C ARG A 403 -29.12 23.68 4.13
N ASN A 404 -28.23 22.71 4.29
CA ASN A 404 -28.41 21.60 5.23
C ASN A 404 -28.45 22.05 6.70
N PHE A 405 -27.97 23.26 6.98
CA PHE A 405 -27.93 23.86 8.32
C PHE A 405 -29.01 24.94 8.55
N GLU A 406 -30.02 25.04 7.67
CA GLU A 406 -31.12 26.01 7.84
C GLU A 406 -32.11 25.62 8.95
N LYS A 407 -32.25 24.33 9.25
CA LYS A 407 -33.18 23.81 10.27
C LYS A 407 -32.47 22.79 11.15
N ILE A 408 -31.60 23.26 12.04
CA ILE A 408 -30.97 22.37 13.02
C ILE A 408 -31.93 22.25 14.21
N ALA A 409 -32.60 21.10 14.31
CA ALA A 409 -33.45 20.79 15.47
C ALA A 409 -32.57 20.63 16.72
N MET A 410 -32.91 21.37 17.78
CA MET A 410 -32.30 21.26 19.09
C MET A 410 -33.07 20.27 19.96
N SER A 411 -32.42 19.78 21.02
CA SER A 411 -33.01 18.85 21.98
C SER A 411 -34.23 19.42 22.74
N ASP A 412 -34.40 20.75 22.78
CA ASP A 412 -35.54 21.45 23.36
C ASP A 412 -36.70 21.69 22.37
N GLY A 413 -36.60 21.17 21.14
CA GLY A 413 -37.61 21.33 20.09
C GLY A 413 -37.51 22.66 19.32
N SER A 414 -36.58 23.54 19.67
CA SER A 414 -36.31 24.76 18.89
C SER A 414 -35.53 24.43 17.61
N THR A 415 -35.62 25.33 16.62
CA THR A 415 -34.85 25.22 15.37
C THR A 415 -33.85 26.37 15.29
N LEU A 416 -32.57 26.04 15.17
CA LEU A 416 -31.52 27.00 14.90
C LEU A 416 -31.28 27.08 13.40
N ARG A 417 -31.26 28.32 12.90
CA ARG A 417 -30.87 28.63 11.53
C ARG A 417 -29.45 29.17 11.51
N MET A 418 -28.53 28.45 10.87
CA MET A 418 -27.19 28.97 10.64
C MET A 418 -27.19 30.03 9.54
N MET A 419 -26.51 31.14 9.79
CA MET A 419 -26.39 32.29 8.89
C MET A 419 -25.05 32.32 8.15
N ALA A 420 -24.08 31.51 8.60
CA ALA A 420 -22.81 31.29 7.94
C ALA A 420 -22.41 29.81 8.08
N SER A 421 -21.51 29.35 7.20
CA SER A 421 -20.93 28.01 7.31
C SER A 421 -20.24 27.86 8.68
N PRO A 422 -20.52 26.78 9.43
CA PRO A 422 -19.76 26.50 10.64
C PRO A 422 -18.29 26.21 10.29
N LEU A 423 -17.38 26.62 11.16
CA LEU A 423 -15.94 26.46 10.96
C LEU A 423 -15.28 25.85 12.19
N ILE A 424 -14.44 24.84 11.97
CA ILE A 424 -13.61 24.21 12.99
C ILE A 424 -12.25 24.90 13.05
N ASP A 425 -11.81 25.24 14.26
CA ASP A 425 -10.49 25.81 14.57
C ASP A 425 -9.90 25.17 15.83
N TYR A 426 -8.60 25.36 16.02
CA TYR A 426 -7.88 25.06 17.24
C TYR A 426 -8.40 25.91 18.42
N VAL A 427 -8.48 25.27 19.58
CA VAL A 427 -8.60 25.96 20.87
C VAL A 427 -7.66 25.33 21.87
N LYS A 428 -7.07 26.16 22.74
CA LYS A 428 -6.29 25.66 23.86
C LYS A 428 -7.24 24.94 24.83
N ALA A 429 -6.81 23.80 25.35
CA ALA A 429 -7.58 23.06 26.34
C ALA A 429 -8.03 23.97 27.50
N PRO A 430 -9.31 23.92 27.91
CA PRO A 430 -9.78 24.61 29.11
C PRO A 430 -8.95 24.20 30.33
N VAL A 431 -8.64 25.18 31.18
CA VAL A 431 -7.80 24.98 32.37
C VAL A 431 -8.46 23.96 33.32
N ALA A 432 -7.64 23.08 33.90
CA ALA A 432 -8.04 22.08 34.90
C ALA A 432 -8.99 20.96 34.41
N MET A 433 -9.04 20.67 33.10
CA MET A 433 -9.80 19.52 32.59
C MET A 433 -8.91 18.44 31.99
N PRO A 434 -8.87 17.23 32.59
CA PRO A 434 -8.20 16.11 31.97
C PRO A 434 -8.94 15.71 30.69
N ILE A 435 -8.17 15.47 29.64
CA ILE A 435 -8.64 15.01 28.33
C ILE A 435 -8.27 13.54 28.24
N LYS A 436 -9.22 12.69 27.86
CA LYS A 436 -8.91 11.28 27.56
C LYS A 436 -8.08 11.22 26.28
N ASP A 437 -7.24 10.19 26.13
CA ASP A 437 -6.39 10.10 24.95
C ASP A 437 -7.21 10.00 23.63
N SER A 438 -8.44 9.49 23.69
CA SER A 438 -9.36 9.37 22.55
C SER A 438 -10.20 10.64 22.25
N GLU A 439 -9.91 11.78 22.88
CA GLU A 439 -10.62 13.03 22.60
C GLU A 439 -9.67 14.25 22.49
N THR A 440 -10.09 15.27 21.75
CA THR A 440 -9.37 16.54 21.66
C THR A 440 -10.32 17.73 21.63
N TRP A 441 -9.85 18.91 22.02
CA TRP A 441 -10.65 20.13 22.00
C TRP A 441 -10.58 20.81 20.64
N VAL A 442 -11.74 21.22 20.18
CA VAL A 442 -11.90 22.04 18.98
C VAL A 442 -12.84 23.20 19.27
N LYS A 443 -12.69 24.25 18.47
CA LYS A 443 -13.58 25.40 18.44
C LYS A 443 -14.46 25.28 17.22
N LEU A 444 -15.77 25.39 17.40
CA LEU A 444 -16.75 25.47 16.33
C LEU A 444 -17.30 26.89 16.28
N ARG A 445 -16.87 27.70 15.32
CA ARG A 445 -17.43 29.02 15.08
C ARG A 445 -18.78 28.88 14.38
N VAL A 446 -19.81 29.51 14.93
CA VAL A 446 -21.16 29.51 14.37
C VAL A 446 -21.72 30.92 14.31
N ALA A 447 -22.57 31.16 13.32
CA ALA A 447 -23.39 32.37 13.21
C ALA A 447 -24.85 31.94 13.16
N VAL A 448 -25.67 32.38 14.11
CA VAL A 448 -27.04 31.87 14.30
C VAL A 448 -28.05 33.01 14.27
N GLU A 449 -29.14 32.82 13.52
CA GLU A 449 -30.30 33.71 13.60
C GLU A 449 -31.07 33.44 14.89
N ASN A 450 -31.31 34.48 15.67
CA ASN A 450 -32.09 34.42 16.90
C ASN A 450 -33.21 35.47 16.87
N LYS A 451 -34.35 35.15 17.48
CA LYS A 451 -35.46 36.06 17.73
C LYS A 451 -35.51 36.38 19.23
N PRO A 452 -34.79 37.42 19.68
CA PRO A 452 -34.72 37.70 21.10
C PRO A 452 -36.05 38.28 21.59
N ASP A 453 -36.53 37.78 22.73
CA ASP A 453 -37.59 38.45 23.48
C ASP A 453 -36.99 39.65 24.25
N SER A 454 -36.77 40.76 23.55
CA SER A 454 -36.18 41.99 24.11
C SER A 454 -36.51 43.24 23.30
N ILE A 455 -36.96 44.30 23.98
CA ILE A 455 -37.20 45.63 23.38
C ILE A 455 -35.91 46.36 22.97
N PHE A 456 -34.75 45.90 23.45
CA PHE A 456 -33.45 46.52 23.19
C PHE A 456 -32.79 46.00 21.89
N LEU A 457 -33.35 44.95 21.30
CA LEU A 457 -32.87 44.30 20.10
C LEU A 457 -33.96 44.35 19.03
N LYS A 458 -33.56 44.24 17.77
CA LYS A 458 -34.52 44.03 16.68
C LYS A 458 -35.13 42.63 16.78
N GLU A 459 -36.28 42.45 16.13
CA GLU A 459 -37.03 41.18 16.09
C GLU A 459 -36.17 39.99 15.62
N LYS A 460 -35.21 40.23 14.72
CA LYS A 460 -34.23 39.25 14.27
C LYS A 460 -32.83 39.79 14.43
N ILE A 461 -31.97 39.00 15.06
CA ILE A 461 -30.55 39.28 15.23
C ILE A 461 -29.72 38.11 14.70
N VAL A 462 -28.48 38.39 14.33
CA VAL A 462 -27.47 37.37 14.05
C VAL A 462 -26.39 37.50 15.10
N VAL A 463 -26.14 36.42 15.83
CA VAL A 463 -25.09 36.35 16.83
C VAL A 463 -24.05 35.36 16.36
N GLU A 464 -22.81 35.81 16.29
CA GLU A 464 -21.65 34.98 16.03
C GLU A 464 -20.98 34.63 17.36
N PHE A 465 -20.63 33.38 17.56
CA PHE A 465 -19.90 32.94 18.75
C PHE A 465 -19.19 31.63 18.47
N ASP A 466 -18.17 31.36 19.28
CA ASP A 466 -17.40 30.13 19.24
C ASP A 466 -17.95 29.15 20.29
N ILE A 467 -18.25 27.93 19.84
CA ILE A 467 -18.59 26.80 20.70
C ILE A 467 -17.31 26.01 20.96
N ILE A 468 -17.00 25.76 22.22
CA ILE A 468 -15.97 24.81 22.62
C ILE A 468 -16.59 23.42 22.62
N ALA A 469 -15.97 22.51 21.88
CA ALA A 469 -16.45 21.14 21.70
C ALA A 469 -15.29 20.15 21.81
N LYS A 470 -15.63 18.90 22.09
CA LYS A 470 -14.71 17.76 22.07
C LYS A 470 -14.92 16.96 20.81
N LEU A 471 -13.86 16.71 20.06
CA LEU A 471 -13.87 15.69 19.03
C LEU A 471 -13.41 14.38 19.68
N ARG A 472 -14.31 13.40 19.78
CA ARG A 472 -14.13 12.15 20.55
C ARG A 472 -14.30 10.93 19.65
N GLN A 473 -13.46 9.91 19.84
CA GLN A 473 -13.66 8.62 19.18
C GLN A 473 -14.98 7.95 19.64
N MET A 474 -15.76 7.46 18.69
CA MET A 474 -16.98 6.71 18.97
C MET A 474 -16.68 5.39 19.69
N ALA A 475 -17.63 4.89 20.48
CA ALA A 475 -17.46 3.68 21.28
C ALA A 475 -17.22 2.42 20.44
N ASP A 476 -17.77 2.38 19.22
CA ASP A 476 -17.59 1.32 18.22
C ASP A 476 -16.28 1.45 17.42
N LYS A 477 -15.47 2.49 17.69
CA LYS A 477 -14.22 2.85 17.01
C LYS A 477 -14.37 3.15 15.51
N THR A 478 -15.58 3.33 14.98
CA THR A 478 -15.81 3.54 13.53
C THR A 478 -15.50 4.95 13.06
N GLY A 479 -15.47 5.92 13.99
CA GLY A 479 -15.26 7.32 13.65
C GLY A 479 -14.99 8.22 14.85
N MET A 480 -14.94 9.52 14.55
CA MET A 480 -14.90 10.60 15.54
C MET A 480 -16.22 11.35 15.52
N GLN A 481 -16.74 11.71 16.69
CA GLN A 481 -17.96 12.48 16.88
C GLN A 481 -17.67 13.79 17.61
N LEU A 482 -18.41 14.84 17.26
CA LEU A 482 -18.32 16.14 17.92
C LEU A 482 -19.30 16.19 19.10
N VAL A 483 -18.80 16.48 20.29
CA VAL A 483 -19.57 16.61 21.54
C VAL A 483 -19.47 18.04 22.04
N LEU A 484 -20.62 18.72 22.16
CA LEU A 484 -20.70 20.09 22.63
C LEU A 484 -20.31 20.18 24.10
N TYR A 485 -19.59 21.23 24.49
CA TYR A 485 -19.13 21.39 25.86
C TYR A 485 -19.54 22.73 26.48
N SER A 486 -19.21 23.85 25.83
CA SER A 486 -19.58 25.18 26.32
C SER A 486 -19.55 26.20 25.20
N ILE A 487 -20.15 27.36 25.39
CA ILE A 487 -19.96 28.54 24.53
C ILE A 487 -18.84 29.40 25.13
N ASP A 488 -17.97 29.96 24.29
CA ASP A 488 -17.04 31.03 24.69
C ASP A 488 -17.78 32.38 24.59
N PRO A 489 -18.25 32.97 25.70
CA PRO A 489 -19.06 34.18 25.65
C PRO A 489 -18.26 35.40 25.20
N ASP A 490 -16.93 35.37 25.32
CA ASP A 490 -16.06 36.49 24.93
C ASP A 490 -15.75 36.51 23.44
N SER A 491 -15.98 35.39 22.76
CA SER A 491 -15.99 35.33 21.30
C SER A 491 -17.27 35.92 20.67
N MET A 492 -18.27 36.28 21.47
CA MET A 492 -19.56 36.74 20.97
C MET A 492 -19.43 38.06 20.22
N ALA A 493 -19.86 38.06 18.95
CA ALA A 493 -19.96 39.24 18.11
C ALA A 493 -21.39 39.40 17.57
N MET A 494 -21.85 40.65 17.56
CA MET A 494 -23.14 41.04 16.99
C MET A 494 -23.01 42.45 16.41
N ASP A 495 -23.45 42.62 15.17
CA ASP A 495 -23.43 43.90 14.46
C ASP A 495 -24.34 44.92 15.14
N ASP A 496 -23.88 46.16 15.24
CA ASP A 496 -24.59 47.27 15.85
C ASP A 496 -25.92 47.60 15.16
N LYS A 497 -26.11 47.16 13.91
CA LYS A 497 -27.39 47.29 13.19
C LYS A 497 -28.56 46.55 13.85
N TYR A 498 -28.28 45.59 14.74
CA TYR A 498 -29.28 44.79 15.44
C TYR A 498 -29.81 45.41 16.74
N PHE A 499 -29.21 46.50 17.22
CA PHE A 499 -29.76 47.24 18.36
C PHE A 499 -30.98 48.08 17.95
N SER A 500 -32.00 48.11 18.83
CA SER A 500 -33.08 49.10 18.74
C SER A 500 -32.57 50.50 19.12
N ILE A 501 -33.39 51.54 18.95
CA ILE A 501 -33.03 52.91 19.33
C ILE A 501 -32.65 52.97 20.83
N ALA A 502 -33.43 52.31 21.69
CA ALA A 502 -33.13 52.19 23.12
C ALA A 502 -31.89 51.31 23.39
N GLY A 503 -31.71 50.22 22.64
CA GLY A 503 -30.54 49.35 22.76
C GLY A 503 -29.21 50.03 22.43
N LYS A 504 -29.21 51.00 21.51
CA LYS A 504 -28.00 51.76 21.14
C LYS A 504 -27.45 52.61 22.29
N LEU A 505 -28.27 52.99 23.27
CA LEU A 505 -27.85 53.73 24.46
C LEU A 505 -27.25 52.81 25.55
N LEU A 506 -27.57 51.51 25.51
CA LEU A 506 -27.18 50.52 26.52
C LEU A 506 -26.41 49.33 25.91
N LYS A 507 -25.68 49.54 24.81
CA LYS A 507 -25.02 48.47 24.03
C LYS A 507 -24.24 47.49 24.89
N GLY A 508 -23.45 47.97 25.85
CA GLY A 508 -22.68 47.13 26.77
C GLY A 508 -23.57 46.16 27.55
N LYS A 509 -24.58 46.69 28.26
CA LYS A 509 -25.53 45.88 29.05
C LYS A 509 -26.32 44.89 28.20
N VAL A 510 -26.71 45.29 26.98
CA VAL A 510 -27.43 44.40 26.06
C VAL A 510 -26.53 43.26 25.59
N ARG A 511 -25.26 43.54 25.28
CA ARG A 511 -24.27 42.50 24.93
C ARG A 511 -23.99 41.56 26.10
N ASP A 512 -23.84 42.09 27.31
CA ASP A 512 -23.66 41.28 28.52
C ASP A 512 -24.86 40.37 28.78
N GLY A 513 -26.09 40.88 28.62
CA GLY A 513 -27.30 40.07 28.74
C GLY A 513 -27.41 38.95 27.68
N ILE A 514 -26.92 39.17 26.45
CA ILE A 514 -26.82 38.10 25.44
C ILE A 514 -25.78 37.06 25.89
N LYS A 515 -24.62 37.48 26.40
CA LYS A 515 -23.60 36.56 26.94
C LYS A 515 -24.17 35.69 28.07
N ASP A 516 -24.97 36.27 28.96
CA ASP A 516 -25.59 35.53 30.06
C ASP A 516 -26.63 34.52 29.55
N LYS A 517 -27.47 34.89 28.58
CA LYS A 517 -28.38 33.93 27.93
C LYS A 517 -27.65 32.78 27.24
N LEU A 518 -26.53 33.05 26.55
CA LEU A 518 -25.71 32.00 25.94
C LEU A 518 -25.10 31.06 26.99
N ARG A 519 -24.67 31.60 28.15
CA ARG A 519 -24.19 30.80 29.29
C ARG A 519 -25.29 29.90 29.86
N GLU A 520 -26.52 30.42 29.99
CA GLU A 520 -27.67 29.64 30.44
C GLU A 520 -28.01 28.51 29.47
N GLN A 521 -28.06 28.78 28.16
CA GLN A 521 -28.37 27.78 27.14
C GLN A 521 -27.34 26.63 27.10
N CYS A 522 -26.05 26.93 27.30
CA CYS A 522 -25.00 25.91 27.29
C CYS A 522 -24.70 25.28 28.66
N ALA A 523 -25.37 25.72 29.75
CA ALA A 523 -25.11 25.23 31.10
C ALA A 523 -25.31 23.71 31.23
N GLY A 524 -26.24 23.14 30.44
CA GLY A 524 -26.54 21.70 30.42
C GLY A 524 -25.59 20.84 29.59
N TRP A 525 -24.78 21.43 28.70
CA TRP A 525 -23.91 20.65 27.78
C TRP A 525 -22.80 19.92 28.52
N LYS A 526 -22.29 20.52 29.60
CA LYS A 526 -21.24 19.91 30.44
C LYS A 526 -21.68 18.61 31.09
N SER A 527 -22.97 18.44 31.39
CA SER A 527 -23.50 17.28 32.12
C SER A 527 -24.21 16.26 31.23
N LYS A 528 -24.78 16.67 30.08
CA LYS A 528 -25.54 15.79 29.18
C LYS A 528 -24.74 15.20 28.02
N GLU A 529 -23.50 15.64 27.81
CA GLU A 529 -22.65 15.24 26.65
C GLU A 529 -23.41 15.28 25.32
N GLU A 530 -23.97 16.44 24.98
CA GLU A 530 -24.77 16.62 23.76
C GLU A 530 -23.89 16.43 22.50
N ALA A 531 -24.09 15.31 21.81
CA ALA A 531 -23.33 14.95 20.63
C ALA A 531 -24.04 15.39 19.35
N ILE A 532 -23.31 16.01 18.42
CA ILE A 532 -23.86 16.35 17.11
C ILE A 532 -24.03 15.05 16.30
N PRO A 533 -25.19 14.84 15.65
CA PRO A 533 -25.38 13.71 14.75
C PRO A 533 -24.38 13.71 13.60
N GLY A 534 -23.85 12.53 13.28
CA GLY A 534 -22.82 12.35 12.25
C GLY A 534 -21.45 12.04 12.84
N ALA A 535 -20.61 11.39 12.04
CA ALA A 535 -19.27 10.99 12.42
C ALA A 535 -18.28 11.29 11.30
N PHE A 536 -17.09 11.73 11.66
CA PHE A 536 -15.95 11.71 10.76
C PHE A 536 -15.39 10.28 10.73
N PRO A 537 -15.53 9.54 9.61
CA PRO A 537 -15.09 8.15 9.57
C PRO A 537 -13.58 8.08 9.75
N LEU A 538 -13.13 7.12 10.56
CA LEU A 538 -11.72 6.79 10.66
C LEU A 538 -11.44 5.56 9.82
N PRO A 539 -10.27 5.47 9.16
CA PRO A 539 -9.89 4.23 8.52
C PRO A 539 -9.74 3.16 9.60
N PRO A 540 -10.59 2.11 9.62
CA PRO A 540 -10.53 1.07 10.64
C PRO A 540 -9.27 0.19 10.49
N GLU A 541 -8.67 0.25 9.30
CA GLU A 541 -7.57 -0.60 8.87
C GLU A 541 -6.76 0.10 7.77
N ILE A 542 -5.44 -0.07 7.82
CA ILE A 542 -4.52 0.32 6.76
C ILE A 542 -3.74 -0.95 6.37
N LEU A 543 -3.80 -1.36 5.11
CA LEU A 543 -3.08 -2.52 4.55
C LEU A 543 -3.43 -3.86 5.20
N GLY A 544 -4.68 -4.08 5.63
CA GLY A 544 -5.01 -5.30 6.38
C GLY A 544 -4.58 -5.23 7.87
N ILE A 545 -4.05 -4.09 8.31
CA ILE A 545 -3.55 -3.88 9.68
C ILE A 545 -4.52 -2.98 10.41
N LYS A 546 -5.19 -3.54 11.42
CA LYS A 546 -6.07 -2.78 12.31
C LYS A 546 -5.26 -1.73 13.06
N LEU A 547 -5.82 -0.55 13.19
CA LEU A 547 -5.18 0.55 13.89
C LEU A 547 -5.92 0.87 15.17
N ASP A 548 -5.17 1.02 16.26
CA ASP A 548 -5.69 1.53 17.51
C ASP A 548 -5.23 2.97 17.70
N ILE A 549 -6.19 3.85 18.00
CA ILE A 549 -5.87 5.22 18.36
C ILE A 549 -5.20 5.21 19.73
N ASN A 550 -3.93 5.61 19.74
CA ASN A 550 -3.23 5.91 20.97
C ASN A 550 -3.66 7.26 21.50
N ARG A 551 -3.66 8.30 20.64
CA ARG A 551 -4.02 9.66 21.06
C ARG A 551 -4.55 10.53 19.92
N VAL A 552 -5.48 11.43 20.20
CA VAL A 552 -5.98 12.43 19.26
C VAL A 552 -5.69 13.84 19.77
N LEU A 553 -5.16 14.72 18.91
CA LEU A 553 -4.84 16.11 19.26
C LEU A 553 -5.13 17.04 18.08
N MET A 554 -5.74 18.19 18.34
CA MET A 554 -5.70 19.33 17.42
C MET A 554 -4.42 20.12 17.66
N ASP A 555 -3.56 20.23 16.64
CA ASP A 555 -2.34 21.02 16.75
C ASP A 555 -2.65 22.54 16.71
N PRO A 556 -1.76 23.40 17.22
CA PRO A 556 -1.98 24.85 17.20
C PRO A 556 -2.07 25.48 15.81
N LYS A 557 -1.66 24.76 14.76
CA LYS A 557 -1.74 25.20 13.36
C LYS A 557 -3.09 24.84 12.73
N GLY A 558 -3.89 24.00 13.38
CA GLY A 558 -5.23 23.63 12.93
C GLY A 558 -5.31 22.24 12.29
N HIS A 559 -4.30 21.39 12.48
CA HIS A 559 -4.33 20.00 12.02
C HIS A 559 -4.90 19.09 13.10
N LEU A 560 -5.88 18.26 12.73
CA LEU A 560 -6.30 17.15 13.55
C LEU A 560 -5.28 16.01 13.38
N VAL A 561 -4.55 15.69 14.44
CA VAL A 561 -3.52 14.67 14.45
C VAL A 561 -3.96 13.48 15.30
N MET A 562 -3.93 12.30 14.69
CA MET A 562 -4.19 11.01 15.31
C MET A 562 -2.89 10.22 15.37
N TYR A 563 -2.51 9.83 16.57
CA TYR A 563 -1.36 8.97 16.83
C TYR A 563 -1.88 7.56 17.00
N LEU A 564 -1.43 6.66 16.13
CA LEU A 564 -1.96 5.33 15.95
C LEU A 564 -0.87 4.30 16.26
N ASN A 565 -1.26 3.18 16.85
CA ASN A 565 -0.44 1.99 16.95
C ASN A 565 -1.01 0.92 16.01
N TYR A 566 -0.14 0.04 15.51
CA TYR A 566 -0.64 -1.21 14.93
C TYR A 566 -1.30 -2.01 16.03
N ALA A 567 -2.53 -2.48 15.80
CA ALA A 567 -3.20 -3.34 16.76
C ALA A 567 -2.34 -4.59 16.98
N ASN A 568 -2.22 -5.02 18.23
CA ASN A 568 -1.58 -6.30 18.52
C ASN A 568 -2.35 -7.39 17.77
N ALA A 569 -1.73 -7.98 16.74
CA ALA A 569 -2.25 -9.13 16.03
C ALA A 569 -2.25 -10.33 17.00
N GLY A 570 -3.27 -10.40 17.85
CA GLY A 570 -3.31 -11.33 18.97
C GLY A 570 -4.49 -11.07 19.91
N ALA A 571 -5.71 -11.19 19.40
CA ALA A 571 -6.91 -11.50 20.19
C ALA A 571 -8.04 -12.01 19.28
N LYS A 572 -7.80 -13.14 18.62
CA LYS A 572 -8.67 -14.32 18.66
C LYS A 572 -7.90 -15.54 18.17
#